data_AF-A0A7V9JRZ7-F1
#
_entry.id   AF-A0A7V9JRZ7-F1
#
_cell.length_a   1.000
_cell.length_b   1.000
_cell.length_c   1.000
_cell.angle_alpha   90.00
_cell.angle_beta   90.00
_cell.angle_gamma   90.00
#
_symmetry.space_group_name_H-M   'P 1'
#
loop_
_entity.id
_entity.type
_entity.pdbx_description
1 polymer ?
#
loop_
_entity_poly.entity_id
_entity_poly.type
_entity_poly.pdbx_seq_one_letter_code
_entity_poly.pdbx_strand_id
1 'polypeptide(L)'
;MAKDSPEPADEARHLLSLHQGSAAEAMKMLSTQFTVIQSRTQMLLTLATLTLTITGFSGPRIAQSGVFARYAMSAGLALVMIGVVFLLWGSLRIRWLTQYIDPDPQRAIATMIAQRNRRTAGFSLQLLLLVAGLTCYVSAVIAYLMTGDPLAGPA
;
A
#
# COMPACT_ATOMS: atom_id res chain seq x y z
N MET A 1 12.94 -14.82 3.09
CA MET A 1 12.30 -16.14 2.86
C MET A 1 11.39 -16.04 1.63
N ALA A 2 11.97 -15.93 0.44
CA ALA A 2 11.26 -15.69 -0.82
C ALA A 2 12.03 -16.34 -1.98
N LYS A 3 12.00 -17.68 -2.08
CA LYS A 3 12.75 -18.42 -3.11
C LYS A 3 11.93 -19.58 -3.72
N ASP A 4 10.63 -19.40 -3.92
CA ASP A 4 9.78 -20.36 -4.66
C ASP A 4 8.54 -19.68 -5.27
N SER A 5 8.69 -18.47 -5.81
CA SER A 5 7.66 -17.94 -6.71
C SER A 5 7.95 -18.47 -8.11
N PRO A 6 7.05 -19.26 -8.73
CA PRO A 6 7.27 -19.76 -10.09
C PRO A 6 7.55 -18.59 -11.02
N GLU A 7 8.44 -18.81 -11.99
CA GLU A 7 8.76 -17.78 -12.97
C GLU A 7 7.47 -17.38 -13.71
N PRO A 8 7.23 -16.10 -14.03
CA PRO A 8 5.98 -15.67 -14.66
C PRO A 8 5.60 -16.46 -15.92
N ALA A 9 6.60 -16.97 -16.65
CA ALA A 9 6.41 -17.81 -17.82
C ALA A 9 5.88 -19.22 -17.49
N ASP A 10 6.33 -19.81 -16.38
CA ASP A 10 5.87 -21.11 -15.88
C ASP A 10 4.47 -21.00 -15.27
N GLU A 11 4.21 -19.94 -14.51
CA GLU A 11 2.87 -19.64 -13.98
C GLU A 11 1.88 -19.41 -15.13
N ALA A 12 2.28 -18.69 -16.18
CA ALA A 12 1.45 -18.49 -17.38
C ALA A 12 1.14 -19.80 -18.09
N ARG A 13 2.15 -20.67 -18.27
CA ARG A 13 1.95 -21.99 -18.89
C ARG A 13 0.99 -22.85 -18.08
N HIS A 14 1.16 -22.87 -16.76
CA HIS A 14 0.29 -23.62 -15.86
C HIS A 14 -1.15 -23.08 -15.88
N LEU A 15 -1.33 -21.75 -15.79
CA LEU A 15 -2.66 -21.11 -15.86
C LEU A 15 -3.36 -21.39 -17.20
N LEU A 16 -2.65 -21.32 -18.32
CA LEU A 16 -3.23 -21.67 -19.62
C LEU A 16 -3.61 -23.15 -19.68
N SER A 17 -2.80 -24.06 -19.11
CA SER A 17 -3.13 -25.49 -19.07
C SER A 17 -4.40 -25.79 -18.25
N LEU A 18 -4.61 -25.06 -17.14
CA LEU A 18 -5.81 -25.19 -16.30
C LEU A 18 -7.08 -24.71 -17.02
N HIS A 19 -6.95 -23.71 -17.88
CA HIS A 19 -8.06 -23.15 -18.67
C HIS A 19 -8.14 -23.73 -20.09
N GLN A 20 -7.56 -24.91 -20.35
CA GLN A 20 -7.60 -25.58 -21.66
C GLN A 20 -7.09 -24.70 -22.82
N GLY A 21 -6.13 -23.81 -22.55
CA GLY A 21 -5.59 -22.84 -23.51
C GLY A 21 -6.42 -21.57 -23.68
N SER A 22 -7.51 -21.40 -22.93
CA SER A 22 -8.35 -20.19 -23.00
C SER A 22 -7.66 -19.00 -22.32
N ALA A 23 -6.99 -18.19 -23.14
CA ALA A 23 -6.37 -16.94 -22.71
C ALA A 23 -7.40 -15.93 -22.13
N ALA A 24 -8.64 -15.98 -22.61
CA ALA A 24 -9.72 -15.12 -22.13
C ALA A 24 -10.09 -15.41 -20.67
N GLU A 25 -10.17 -16.70 -20.29
CA GLU A 25 -10.45 -17.09 -18.91
C GLU A 25 -9.29 -16.77 -17.98
N ALA A 26 -8.06 -17.07 -18.40
CA ALA A 26 -6.86 -16.71 -17.65
C ALA A 26 -6.79 -15.19 -17.41
N MET A 27 -7.05 -14.38 -18.43
CA MET A 27 -7.11 -12.92 -18.32
C MET A 27 -8.23 -12.45 -17.38
N LYS A 28 -9.41 -13.07 -17.43
CA LYS A 28 -10.52 -12.76 -16.51
C LYS A 28 -10.11 -13.02 -15.05
N MET A 29 -9.46 -14.15 -14.78
CA MET A 29 -8.93 -14.47 -13.44
C MET A 29 -7.88 -13.43 -12.98
N LEU A 30 -6.93 -13.08 -13.86
CA LEU A 30 -5.92 -12.05 -13.58
C LEU A 30 -6.56 -10.69 -13.28
N SER A 31 -7.58 -10.28 -14.05
CA SER A 31 -8.33 -9.04 -13.81
C SER A 31 -8.93 -8.99 -12.41
N THR A 32 -9.48 -10.11 -11.92
CA THR A 32 -9.96 -10.22 -10.53
C THR A 32 -8.82 -10.00 -9.53
N GLN A 33 -7.64 -10.58 -9.75
CA GLN A 33 -6.49 -10.38 -8.85
C GLN A 33 -6.02 -8.91 -8.83
N PHE A 34 -5.98 -8.24 -9.98
CA PHE A 34 -5.66 -6.81 -10.05
C PHE A 34 -6.71 -5.97 -9.32
N THR A 35 -7.99 -6.33 -9.41
CA THR A 35 -9.07 -5.67 -8.67
C THR A 35 -8.90 -5.80 -7.16
N VAL A 36 -8.48 -6.97 -6.66
CA VAL A 36 -8.17 -7.18 -5.24
C VAL A 36 -7.01 -6.28 -4.79
N ILE A 37 -5.92 -6.20 -5.57
CA ILE A 37 -4.78 -5.32 -5.26
C ILE A 37 -5.24 -3.85 -5.23
N GLN A 38 -6.05 -3.44 -6.20
CA GLN A 38 -6.59 -2.08 -6.28
C GLN A 38 -7.46 -1.74 -5.05
N SER A 39 -8.37 -2.64 -4.67
CA SER A 39 -9.25 -2.45 -3.50
C SER A 39 -8.44 -2.33 -2.19
N ARG A 40 -7.46 -3.21 -1.98
CA ARG A 40 -6.57 -3.13 -0.81
C ARG A 40 -5.76 -1.84 -0.78
N THR A 41 -5.31 -1.37 -1.94
CA THR A 41 -4.58 -0.10 -2.09
C THR A 41 -5.47 1.09 -1.72
N GLN A 42 -6.75 1.09 -2.10
CA GLN A 42 -7.71 2.13 -1.72
C GLN A 42 -7.93 2.17 -0.20
N MET A 43 -8.02 1.01 0.46
CA MET A 43 -8.11 0.97 1.93
C MET A 43 -6.90 1.65 2.61
N LEU A 44 -5.69 1.44 2.09
CA LEU A 44 -4.49 2.12 2.60
C LEU A 44 -4.57 3.64 2.42
N LEU A 45 -5.06 4.12 1.27
CA LEU A 45 -5.26 5.54 1.02
C LEU A 45 -6.29 6.16 1.98
N THR A 46 -7.39 5.44 2.27
CA THR A 46 -8.39 5.87 3.26
C THR A 46 -7.77 6.00 4.65
N LEU A 47 -6.99 5.01 5.10
CA LEU A 47 -6.31 5.05 6.40
C LEU A 47 -5.32 6.22 6.50
N ALA A 48 -4.54 6.45 5.44
CA ALA A 48 -3.62 7.58 5.39
C ALA A 48 -4.36 8.92 5.44
N THR A 49 -5.48 9.04 4.72
CA THR A 49 -6.34 10.23 4.72
C THR A 49 -6.89 10.51 6.12
N LEU A 50 -7.45 9.50 6.79
CA LEU A 50 -7.95 9.63 8.17
C LEU A 50 -6.83 10.03 9.14
N THR A 51 -5.63 9.46 8.98
CA THR A 51 -4.48 9.82 9.82
C THR A 51 -4.14 11.30 9.65
N LEU A 52 -4.10 11.80 8.42
CA LEU A 52 -3.82 13.20 8.11
C LEU A 52 -4.88 14.15 8.66
N THR A 53 -6.17 13.80 8.53
CA THR A 53 -7.26 14.66 9.01
C THR A 53 -7.28 14.72 10.53
N ILE A 54 -7.16 13.60 11.23
CA ILE A 54 -7.09 13.57 12.71
C ILE A 54 -5.87 14.38 13.18
N THR A 55 -4.71 14.15 12.56
CA THR A 55 -3.48 14.93 12.80
C THR A 55 -3.69 16.42 12.58
N GLY A 56 -4.45 16.82 11.55
CA GLY A 56 -4.75 18.24 11.29
C GLY A 56 -5.48 18.93 12.44
N PHE A 57 -6.34 18.21 13.17
CA PHE A 57 -7.07 18.77 14.31
C PHE A 57 -6.32 18.64 15.63
N SER A 58 -5.79 17.45 15.95
CA SER A 58 -5.17 17.18 17.25
C SER A 58 -3.65 17.41 17.28
N GLY A 59 -3.02 17.49 16.12
CA GLY A 59 -1.57 17.45 15.99
C GLY A 59 -0.80 18.61 16.61
N PRO A 60 -1.25 19.87 16.47
CA PRO A 60 -0.56 20.99 17.12
C PRO A 60 -0.45 20.82 18.64
N ARG A 61 -1.50 20.31 19.30
CA ARG A 61 -1.49 20.04 20.75
C ARG A 61 -0.55 18.89 21.10
N ILE A 62 -0.59 17.80 20.33
CA ILE A 62 0.29 16.64 20.52
C ILE A 62 1.77 17.04 20.35
N ALA A 63 2.07 17.87 19.35
CA ALA A 63 3.43 18.34 19.09
C ALA A 63 3.95 19.32 20.17
N GLN A 64 3.05 19.97 20.92
CA GLN A 64 3.37 20.89 21.99
C GLN A 64 3.58 20.20 23.34
N SER A 65 3.09 18.97 23.54
CA SER A 65 3.19 18.30 24.84
C SER A 65 4.59 17.81 25.21
N GLY A 66 5.46 17.62 24.22
CA GLY A 66 6.81 17.18 24.51
C GLY A 66 7.67 17.00 23.26
N VAL A 67 8.98 17.06 23.48
CA VAL A 67 9.99 16.94 22.42
C VAL A 67 9.90 15.56 21.74
N PHE A 68 9.67 14.49 22.51
CA PHE A 68 9.48 13.15 21.97
C PHE A 68 8.24 13.06 21.08
N ALA A 69 7.07 13.49 21.59
CA ALA A 69 5.81 13.47 20.84
C ALA A 69 5.92 14.25 19.54
N ARG A 70 6.58 15.43 19.56
CA ARG A 70 6.84 16.24 18.37
C ARG A 70 7.65 15.51 17.31
N TYR A 71 8.78 14.89 17.67
CA TYR A 71 9.63 14.20 16.70
C TYR A 71 9.00 12.90 16.19
N ALA A 72 8.40 12.10 17.08
CA ALA A 72 7.68 10.90 16.70
C ALA A 72 6.50 11.22 15.76
N MET A 73 5.73 12.26 16.07
CA MET A 73 4.62 12.69 15.22
C MET A 73 5.10 13.17 13.85
N SER A 74 6.16 13.99 13.81
CA SER A 74 6.71 14.52 12.56
C SER A 74 7.27 13.40 11.67
N ALA A 75 8.01 12.45 12.26
CA ALA A 75 8.55 11.30 11.55
C ALA A 75 7.43 10.37 11.06
N GLY A 76 6.42 10.11 11.90
CA GLY A 76 5.26 9.30 11.53
C GLY A 76 4.49 9.89 10.34
N LEU A 77 4.22 11.20 10.38
CA LEU A 77 3.52 11.91 9.31
C LEU A 77 4.34 11.93 8.01
N ALA A 78 5.66 12.12 8.10
CA ALA A 78 6.55 12.06 6.94
C ALA A 78 6.53 10.67 6.29
N LEU A 79 6.60 9.59 7.08
CA LEU A 79 6.53 8.22 6.57
C LEU A 79 5.19 7.91 5.91
N VAL A 80 4.07 8.34 6.52
CA VAL A 80 2.74 8.20 5.93
C VAL A 80 2.67 8.96 4.60
N MET A 81 3.21 10.18 4.53
CA MET A 81 3.24 10.96 3.29
C MET A 81 4.08 10.33 2.19
N ILE A 82 5.26 9.83 2.52
CA ILE A 82 6.09 9.07 1.57
C ILE A 82 5.31 7.86 1.06
N GLY A 83 4.65 7.11 1.95
CA GLY A 83 3.80 5.97 1.59
C GLY A 83 2.65 6.34 0.66
N VAL A 84 1.96 7.47 0.90
CA VAL A 84 0.91 8.00 0.03
C VAL A 84 1.43 8.37 -1.35
N VAL A 85 2.60 9.03 -1.43
CA VAL A 85 3.23 9.35 -2.73
C VAL A 85 3.50 8.06 -3.51
N PHE A 86 4.01 7.01 -2.87
CA PHE A 86 4.20 5.70 -3.51
C PHE A 86 2.89 5.04 -3.91
N LEU A 87 1.83 5.15 -3.11
CA LEU A 87 0.49 4.65 -3.43
C LEU A 87 -0.04 5.31 -4.72
N LEU A 88 0.02 6.63 -4.79
CA LEU A 88 -0.47 7.43 -5.92
C LEU A 88 0.35 7.21 -7.19
N TRP A 89 1.68 7.17 -7.10
CA TRP A 89 2.55 7.00 -8.26
C TRP A 89 2.51 5.56 -8.81
N GLY A 90 2.46 4.57 -7.92
CA GLY A 90 2.59 3.16 -8.26
C GLY A 90 1.24 2.47 -8.45
N SER A 91 0.57 2.17 -7.34
CA SER A 91 -0.51 1.19 -7.28
C SER A 91 -1.84 1.73 -7.82
N LEU A 92 -2.14 3.02 -7.58
CA LEU A 92 -3.36 3.65 -8.10
C LEU A 92 -3.27 4.05 -9.57
N ARG A 93 -2.09 4.03 -10.19
CA ARG A 93 -1.95 4.39 -11.61
C ARG A 93 -2.66 3.37 -12.48
N ILE A 94 -3.73 3.80 -13.13
CA ILE A 94 -4.51 2.97 -14.05
C ILE A 94 -3.61 2.61 -15.23
N ARG A 95 -3.29 1.32 -15.37
CA ARG A 95 -2.73 0.74 -16.59
C ARG A 95 -3.68 -0.36 -17.01
N TRP A 96 -4.22 -0.25 -18.22
CA TRP A 96 -5.23 -1.18 -18.71
C TRP A 96 -4.58 -2.50 -19.09
N LEU A 97 -5.18 -3.63 -18.69
CA LEU A 97 -4.72 -4.97 -19.06
C LEU A 97 -4.72 -5.17 -20.59
N THR A 98 -5.63 -4.47 -21.28
CA THR A 98 -5.73 -4.44 -22.75
C THR A 98 -4.52 -3.84 -23.45
N GLN A 99 -3.56 -3.24 -22.74
CA GLN A 99 -2.31 -2.75 -23.32
C GLN A 99 -1.27 -3.86 -23.50
N TYR A 100 -1.48 -5.03 -22.90
CA TYR A 100 -0.57 -6.18 -22.96
C TYR A 100 -1.06 -7.24 -23.96
N ILE A 101 -1.46 -6.80 -25.15
CA ILE A 101 -1.86 -7.70 -26.25
C ILE A 101 -0.59 -8.15 -26.97
N ASP A 102 -0.26 -9.44 -26.84
CA ASP A 102 0.83 -10.11 -27.57
C ASP A 102 0.20 -11.18 -28.47
N PRO A 103 0.71 -11.41 -29.71
CA PRO A 103 0.28 -12.51 -30.56
C PRO A 103 0.41 -13.89 -29.91
N ASP A 104 1.36 -14.05 -28.98
CA ASP A 104 1.51 -15.26 -28.16
C ASP A 104 0.74 -15.10 -26.83
N PRO A 105 -0.36 -15.86 -26.62
CA PRO A 105 -1.15 -15.79 -25.40
C PRO A 105 -0.34 -16.09 -24.13
N GLN A 106 0.67 -16.95 -24.21
CA GLN A 106 1.52 -17.27 -23.06
C GLN A 106 2.36 -16.06 -22.66
N ARG A 107 2.92 -15.33 -23.63
CA ARG A 107 3.71 -14.10 -23.37
C ARG A 107 2.84 -12.96 -22.84
N ALA A 108 1.63 -12.80 -23.36
CA ALA A 108 0.68 -11.82 -22.86
C ALA A 108 0.39 -12.06 -21.36
N ILE A 109 0.01 -13.30 -21.02
CA ILE A 109 -0.30 -13.69 -19.64
C ILE A 109 0.94 -13.58 -18.73
N ALA A 110 2.12 -14.01 -19.18
CA ALA A 110 3.36 -13.89 -18.42
C ALA A 110 3.70 -12.42 -18.10
N THR A 111 3.49 -11.51 -19.06
CA THR A 111 3.71 -10.08 -18.87
C THR A 111 2.73 -9.50 -17.84
N MET A 112 1.46 -9.91 -17.88
CA MET A 112 0.46 -9.52 -16.89
C MET A 112 0.82 -10.04 -15.48
N ILE A 113 1.29 -11.29 -15.36
CA ILE A 113 1.74 -11.88 -14.09
C ILE A 113 2.95 -11.13 -13.53
N ALA A 114 3.94 -10.81 -14.37
CA ALA A 114 5.09 -10.02 -13.96
C ALA A 114 4.67 -8.64 -13.45
N GLN A 115 3.71 -8.00 -14.12
CA GLN A 115 3.17 -6.71 -13.71
C GLN A 115 2.36 -6.81 -12.40
N ARG A 116 1.59 -7.89 -12.21
CA ARG A 116 0.90 -8.19 -10.93
C ARG A 116 1.92 -8.29 -9.80
N ASN A 117 2.97 -9.09 -9.97
CA ASN A 117 4.00 -9.32 -8.95
C ASN A 117 4.71 -8.01 -8.57
N ARG A 118 5.02 -7.15 -9.54
CA ARG A 118 5.57 -5.80 -9.28
C ARG A 118 4.62 -4.94 -8.45
N ARG A 119 3.31 -4.96 -8.75
CA ARG A 119 2.31 -4.22 -7.96
C ARG A 119 2.18 -4.79 -6.55
N THR A 120 2.19 -6.10 -6.40
CA THR A 120 2.17 -6.75 -5.07
C THR A 120 3.39 -6.38 -4.24
N ALA A 121 4.59 -6.38 -4.83
CA ALA A 121 5.81 -5.97 -4.15
C ALA A 121 5.77 -4.48 -3.75
N GLY A 122 5.28 -3.61 -4.65
CA GLY A 122 5.07 -2.20 -4.35
C GLY A 122 4.06 -1.98 -3.22
N PHE A 123 2.98 -2.76 -3.19
CA PHE A 123 2.00 -2.76 -2.11
C PHE A 123 2.63 -3.14 -0.76
N SER A 124 3.49 -4.16 -0.71
CA SER A 124 4.19 -4.53 0.52
C SER A 124 5.06 -3.39 1.07
N LEU A 125 5.77 -2.67 0.20
CA LEU A 125 6.58 -1.51 0.60
C LEU A 125 5.68 -0.37 1.11
N GLN A 126 4.58 -0.07 0.41
CA GLN A 126 3.60 0.93 0.83
C GLN A 126 3.00 0.59 2.19
N LEU A 127 2.62 -0.68 2.39
CA LEU A 127 2.11 -1.17 3.66
C LEU A 127 3.13 -1.01 4.78
N LEU A 128 4.40 -1.36 4.53
CA LEU A 128 5.48 -1.20 5.51
C LEU A 128 5.65 0.28 5.93
N LEU A 129 5.70 1.19 4.97
CA LEU A 129 5.81 2.64 5.23
C LEU A 129 4.62 3.16 6.03
N LEU A 130 3.41 2.76 5.66
CA LEU A 130 2.20 3.17 6.39
C LEU A 130 2.21 2.62 7.81
N VAL A 131 2.50 1.34 8.01
CA VAL A 131 2.55 0.72 9.34
C VAL A 131 3.61 1.40 10.20
N ALA A 132 4.83 1.57 9.69
CA ALA A 132 5.90 2.23 10.44
C ALA A 132 5.53 3.69 10.80
N GLY A 133 4.96 4.43 9.85
CA GLY A 133 4.51 5.80 10.08
C GLY A 133 3.38 5.88 11.10
N LEU A 134 2.40 4.97 11.00
CA LEU A 134 1.26 4.90 11.92
C LEU A 134 1.70 4.50 13.33
N THR A 135 2.64 3.56 13.47
CA THR A 135 3.23 3.21 14.76
C THR A 135 3.89 4.41 15.41
N CYS A 136 4.70 5.16 14.66
CA CYS A 136 5.38 6.35 15.17
C CYS A 136 4.38 7.45 15.59
N TYR A 137 3.34 7.67 14.78
CA TYR A 137 2.22 8.56 15.09
C TYR A 137 1.50 8.13 16.38
N VAL A 138 1.13 6.86 16.50
CA VAL A 138 0.44 6.32 17.69
C VAL A 138 1.32 6.45 18.93
N SER A 139 2.64 6.22 18.82
CA SER A 139 3.57 6.45 19.92
C SER A 139 3.57 7.91 20.39
N ALA A 140 3.46 8.88 19.48
CA ALA A 140 3.33 10.30 19.83
C ALA A 140 2.01 10.60 20.56
N VAL A 141 0.90 10.02 20.11
CA VAL A 141 -0.40 10.14 20.78
C VAL A 141 -0.35 9.55 22.19
N ILE A 142 0.24 8.37 22.36
CA ILE A 142 0.40 7.75 23.67
C ILE A 142 1.25 8.63 24.59
N ALA A 143 2.36 9.17 24.08
CA ALA A 143 3.21 10.07 24.85
C ALA A 143 2.44 11.32 25.30
N TYR A 144 1.65 11.94 24.41
CA TYR A 144 0.76 13.06 24.74
C TYR A 144 -0.22 12.72 25.88
N LEU A 145 -0.86 11.54 25.80
CA LEU A 145 -1.80 11.10 26.84
C LEU A 145 -1.12 10.84 28.18
N MET A 146 0.13 10.37 28.17
CA MET A 146 0.91 10.14 29.39
C MET A 146 1.41 11.43 30.02
N THR A 147 1.83 12.41 29.21
CA THR A 147 2.34 13.70 29.71
C THR A 147 1.23 14.67 30.11
N GLY A 148 0.00 14.44 29.66
CA GLY A 148 -1.10 15.39 29.81
C GLY A 148 -0.95 16.61 28.89
N ASP A 149 -2.00 17.42 28.80
CA ASP A 149 -1.97 18.69 28.06
C ASP A 149 -1.24 19.74 28.93
N PRO A 150 -0.06 20.25 28.53
CA PRO A 150 0.64 21.28 29.32
C PRO A 150 -0.14 22.58 29.45
N LEU A 151 -1.16 22.79 28.57
CA LEU A 151 -2.01 23.96 28.55
C LEU A 151 -3.27 23.81 29.40
N ALA A 152 -3.58 22.59 29.86
CA ALA A 152 -4.57 22.37 30.91
C ALA A 152 -3.86 22.63 32.25
N GLY A 153 -4.05 23.83 32.81
CA GLY A 153 -3.58 24.13 34.17
C GLY A 153 -4.12 23.12 35.19
N PRO A 154 -3.51 23.03 36.40
CA PRO A 154 -4.00 22.13 37.44
C PRO A 154 -5.49 22.44 37.70
N ALA A 155 -6.30 21.37 37.71
CA ALA A 155 -7.73 21.43 38.00
C ALA A 155 -8.01 21.96 39.41
#